data_AF-A0A5C7ZGP1-F1
#
_entry.id   AF-A0A5C7ZGP1-F1
#
_cell.length_a   1.000
_cell.length_b   1.000
_cell.length_c   1.000
_cell.angle_alpha   90.00
_cell.angle_beta   90.00
_cell.angle_gamma   90.00
#
_symmetry.space_group_name_H-M   'P 1'
#
loop_
_entity.id
_entity.type
_entity.pdbx_description
1 polymer ?
#
loop_
_entity_poly.entity_id
_entity_poly.type
_entity_poly.pdbx_seq_one_letter_code
_entity_poly.pdbx_strand_id
1 'polypeptide(L)'
;MSKNVIALACGLLLAATAIAEGEMPVMELRAGFHRIEAEVAATDQNRQIGLMNRKTMAQQRGMLFVFSHENTHCMWMRNTFIPL
;
A
#
# COMPACT_ATOMS: atom_id res chain seq x y z
N MET A 1 53.70 10.04 6.72
CA MET A 1 52.86 8.91 6.25
C MET A 1 51.55 8.92 7.02
N SER A 2 50.43 8.90 6.28
CA SER A 2 49.03 8.64 6.70
C SER A 2 48.40 9.46 7.85
N LYS A 3 47.89 10.66 7.54
CA LYS A 3 46.85 11.34 8.34
C LYS A 3 45.48 11.44 7.62
N ASN A 4 45.34 10.85 6.43
CA ASN A 4 44.18 11.04 5.56
C ASN A 4 43.18 9.87 5.58
N VAL A 5 43.34 8.89 6.47
CA VAL A 5 42.49 7.68 6.47
C VAL A 5 41.14 7.90 7.19
N ILE A 6 40.98 9.01 7.93
CA ILE A 6 39.74 9.26 8.71
C ILE A 6 38.63 9.92 7.86
N ALA A 7 38.93 10.42 6.65
CA ALA A 7 37.97 11.17 5.84
C ALA A 7 37.01 10.33 4.99
N LEU A 8 37.16 8.99 4.93
CA LEU A 8 36.40 8.13 4.01
C LEU A 8 35.43 7.15 4.68
N ALA A 9 34.98 7.45 5.91
CA ALA A 9 34.04 6.57 6.63
C ALA A 9 32.64 7.17 6.83
N CYS A 10 32.41 8.44 6.47
CA CYS A 10 31.15 9.14 6.80
C CYS A 10 30.14 9.26 5.64
N GLY A 11 30.49 8.79 4.44
CA GLY A 11 29.73 9.09 3.22
C GLY A 11 28.73 8.02 2.75
N LEU A 12 28.66 6.85 3.40
CA LEU A 12 27.96 5.69 2.85
C LEU A 12 26.95 5.07 3.82
N LEU A 13 26.10 5.89 4.45
CA LEU A 13 25.05 5.42 5.36
C LEU A 13 23.65 5.99 5.07
N LEU A 14 23.42 6.65 3.94
CA LEU A 14 22.05 6.82 3.42
C LEU A 14 21.61 5.51 2.74
N ALA A 15 21.51 4.44 3.53
CA ALA A 15 20.74 3.28 3.16
C ALA A 15 19.28 3.73 3.04
N ALA A 16 18.75 3.68 1.82
CA ALA A 16 17.37 3.98 1.50
C ALA A 16 16.44 3.22 2.46
N THR A 17 15.78 3.94 3.36
CA THR A 17 14.61 3.43 4.05
C THR A 17 13.49 3.36 3.01
N ALA A 18 13.41 2.21 2.32
CA ALA A 18 12.20 1.87 1.59
C ALA A 18 11.08 1.76 2.62
N ILE A 19 10.30 2.83 2.74
CA ILE A 19 9.04 2.79 3.49
C ILE A 19 8.18 1.79 2.72
N ALA A 20 8.06 0.58 3.25
CA ALA A 20 7.06 -0.36 2.78
C ALA A 20 5.71 0.34 2.94
N GLU A 21 5.05 0.69 1.83
CA GLU A 21 3.68 1.20 1.86
C GLU A 21 2.83 0.16 2.61
N GLY A 22 2.27 0.57 3.75
CA GLY A 22 1.88 -0.32 4.84
C GLY A 22 1.05 -1.51 4.39
N GLU A 23 1.47 -2.70 4.80
CA GLU A 23 0.67 -3.92 4.64
C GLU A 23 -0.67 -3.74 5.35
N MET A 24 -1.75 -3.76 4.58
CA MET A 24 -3.10 -3.73 5.12
C MET A 24 -3.48 -5.11 5.65
N PRO A 25 -4.23 -5.18 6.76
CA PRO A 25 -4.76 -6.46 7.22
C PRO A 25 -5.68 -7.05 6.15
N VAL A 26 -5.64 -8.38 6.02
CA VAL A 26 -6.46 -9.12 5.04
C VAL A 26 -7.60 -9.83 5.77
N MET A 27 -8.78 -9.82 5.16
CA MET A 27 -9.97 -10.51 5.64
C MET A 27 -10.63 -11.31 4.53
N GLU A 28 -11.19 -12.49 4.86
CA GLU A 28 -12.04 -13.24 3.93
C GLU A 28 -13.45 -12.64 3.91
N LEU A 29 -13.92 -12.25 2.73
CA LEU A 29 -15.28 -11.84 2.46
C LEU A 29 -16.01 -12.93 1.67
N ARG A 30 -17.31 -13.03 1.93
CA ARG A 30 -18.22 -13.92 1.20
C ARG A 30 -19.36 -13.11 0.61
N ALA A 31 -19.54 -13.21 -0.71
CA ALA A 31 -20.63 -12.59 -1.45
C ALA A 31 -21.33 -13.67 -2.28
N GLY A 32 -22.41 -14.25 -1.74
CA GLY A 32 -23.01 -15.46 -2.30
C GLY A 32 -21.99 -16.61 -2.36
N PHE A 33 -21.71 -17.10 -3.57
CA PHE A 33 -20.73 -18.17 -3.82
C PHE A 33 -19.30 -17.67 -4.02
N HIS A 34 -19.07 -16.35 -3.99
CA HIS A 34 -17.74 -15.77 -4.17
C HIS A 34 -17.00 -15.67 -2.84
N ARG A 35 -15.79 -16.24 -2.80
CA ARG A 35 -14.81 -16.07 -1.71
C ARG A 35 -13.76 -15.06 -2.16
N ILE A 36 -13.59 -13.98 -1.39
CA ILE A 36 -12.70 -12.87 -1.72
C ILE A 36 -11.74 -12.65 -0.54
N GLU A 37 -10.44 -12.65 -0.81
CA GLU A 37 -9.42 -12.20 0.15
C GLU A 37 -9.23 -10.69 -0.03
N ALA A 38 -9.79 -9.90 0.88
CA ALA A 38 -9.80 -8.44 0.79
C ALA A 38 -8.81 -7.80 1.76
N GLU A 39 -7.94 -6.95 1.24
CA GLU A 39 -7.14 -6.03 2.06
C GLU A 39 -8.03 -4.93 2.63
N VAL A 40 -7.86 -4.57 3.89
CA VAL A 40 -8.76 -3.65 4.60
C VAL A 40 -8.13 -2.27 4.71
N ALA A 41 -8.62 -1.34 3.89
CA ALA A 41 -8.26 0.06 3.92
C ALA A 41 -9.16 0.82 4.92
N ALA A 42 -8.85 0.67 6.22
CA ALA A 42 -9.63 1.27 7.31
C ALA A 42 -9.19 2.67 7.73
N THR A 43 -7.92 3.04 7.50
CA THR A 43 -7.38 4.35 7.84
C THR A 43 -7.47 5.30 6.65
N ASP A 44 -7.50 6.60 6.90
CA ASP A 44 -7.47 7.63 5.87
C ASP A 44 -6.28 7.45 4.92
N GLN A 45 -5.11 7.12 5.47
CA GLN A 45 -3.90 6.84 4.71
C GLN A 45 -4.08 5.63 3.78
N ASN A 46 -4.58 4.50 4.29
CA ASN A 46 -4.75 3.29 3.49
C ASN A 46 -5.80 3.50 2.38
N ARG A 47 -6.87 4.27 2.66
CA ARG A 47 -7.88 4.61 1.63
C ARG A 47 -7.32 5.51 0.54
N GLN A 48 -6.45 6.46 0.89
CA GLN A 48 -5.80 7.34 -0.09
C GLN A 48 -4.85 6.58 -1.01
N ILE A 49 -4.13 5.59 -0.47
CA ILE A 49 -3.24 4.70 -1.26
C ILE A 49 -4.09 3.78 -2.14
N GLY A 50 -5.10 3.12 -1.59
CA GLY A 50 -5.95 2.21 -2.35
C GLY A 50 -5.13 1.14 -3.10
N LEU A 51 -5.48 0.90 -4.36
CA LEU A 51 -4.79 -0.04 -5.25
C LEU A 51 -3.70 0.62 -6.11
N MET A 52 -3.19 1.79 -5.70
CA MET A 52 -2.14 2.49 -6.45
C MET A 52 -0.93 1.60 -6.73
N ASN A 53 -0.35 1.80 -7.91
CA ASN A 53 0.86 1.16 -8.40
C ASN A 53 0.80 -0.37 -8.55
N ARG A 54 -0.34 -1.01 -8.30
CA ARG A 54 -0.52 -2.44 -8.54
C ARG A 54 -0.71 -2.70 -10.03
N LYS A 55 0.10 -3.61 -10.56
CA LYS A 55 0.05 -4.02 -11.97
C LYS A 55 -0.90 -5.18 -12.23
N THR A 56 -1.11 -6.03 -11.22
CA THR A 56 -1.94 -7.23 -11.31
C THR A 56 -2.60 -7.50 -9.95
N MET A 57 -3.71 -8.24 -9.96
CA MET A 57 -4.39 -8.74 -8.78
C MET A 57 -5.04 -10.07 -9.12
N ALA A 58 -4.98 -11.03 -8.20
CA ALA A 58 -5.65 -12.32 -8.39
C ALA A 58 -7.17 -12.12 -8.43
N GLN A 59 -7.88 -12.97 -9.18
CA GLN A 59 -9.33 -12.84 -9.39
C GLN A 59 -10.15 -12.93 -8.09
N GLN A 60 -9.65 -13.63 -7.07
CA GLN A 60 -10.28 -13.77 -5.75
C GLN A 60 -9.69 -12.80 -4.71
N ARG A 61 -8.95 -11.77 -5.13
CA ARG A 61 -8.40 -10.73 -4.26
C ARG A 61 -9.10 -9.40 -4.50
N GLY A 62 -9.18 -8.58 -3.46
CA GLY A 62 -9.75 -7.25 -3.56
C GLY A 62 -9.31 -6.33 -2.43
N MET A 63 -9.96 -5.18 -2.34
CA MET A 63 -9.76 -4.22 -1.25
C MET A 63 -11.11 -3.77 -0.70
N LEU A 64 -11.23 -3.76 0.62
CA LEU A 64 -12.38 -3.26 1.36
C LEU A 64 -12.05 -1.86 1.91
N PHE A 65 -12.74 -0.84 1.39
CA PHE A 65 -12.65 0.52 1.89
C PHE A 65 -13.66 0.71 3.03
N VAL A 66 -13.17 0.99 4.24
CA VAL A 66 -14.04 1.21 5.41
C VAL A 66 -14.16 2.69 5.69
N PHE A 67 -15.39 3.19 5.67
CA PHE A 67 -15.75 4.56 6.04
C PHE A 67 -16.55 4.52 7.33
N SER A 68 -16.10 5.26 8.36
CA SER A 68 -16.72 5.26 9.69
C SER A 68 -18.03 6.05 9.76
N HIS A 69 -18.32 6.86 8.74
CA HIS A 69 -19.49 7.72 8.67
C HIS A 69 -20.15 7.57 7.30
N GLU A 70 -21.48 7.53 7.33
CA GLU A 70 -22.31 7.57 6.13
C GLU A 70 -22.18 8.94 5.47
N ASN A 71 -21.63 8.95 4.25
CA ASN A 71 -21.48 10.16 3.46
C ASN A 71 -21.26 9.79 1.98
N THR A 72 -21.35 10.78 1.11
CA THR A 72 -20.89 10.66 -0.27
C THR A 72 -19.36 10.71 -0.29
N HIS A 73 -18.74 9.60 -0.66
CA HIS A 73 -17.28 9.50 -0.78
C HIS A 73 -16.89 9.48 -2.26
N CYS A 74 -15.91 10.31 -2.63
CA CYS A 74 -15.37 10.33 -3.98
C CYS A 74 -14.21 9.35 -4.11
N MET A 75 -14.24 8.51 -5.14
CA MET A 75 -13.11 7.66 -5.52
C MET A 75 -12.51 8.13 -6.85
N TRP A 76 -11.23 7.87 -7.02
CA TRP A 76 -10.49 8.20 -8.23
C TRP A 76 -9.46 7.10 -8.53
N MET A 77 -9.00 7.06 -9.77
CA MET A 77 -8.13 6.00 -10.28
C MET A 77 -6.69 6.49 -10.49
N ARG A 78 -6.26 7.54 -9.77
CA ARG A 78 -4.88 8.05 -9.89
C ARG A 78 -3.91 6.92 -9.58
N ASN A 79 -2.95 6.69 -10.49
CA ASN A 79 -1.94 5.64 -10.39
C ASN A 79 -2.49 4.20 -10.20
N THR A 80 -3.76 3.94 -10.53
CA THR A 80 -4.32 2.59 -10.44
C THR A 80 -4.34 1.96 -11.83
N PHE A 81 -3.48 0.97 -12.07
CA PHE A 81 -3.31 0.36 -13.41
C PHE A 81 -4.30 -0.77 -13.70
N ILE A 82 -4.92 -1.33 -12.65
CA ILE A 82 -5.90 -2.40 -12.76
C ILE A 82 -7.27 -1.77 -13.01
N PRO A 83 -8.04 -2.19 -14.04
CA PRO A 83 -9.42 -1.74 -14.21
C PRO A 83 -10.29 -2.29 -13.07
N LEU A 84 -11.09 -1.42 -12.45
CA LEU A 84 -12.01 -1.74 -11.35
C LEU A 84 -13.46 -1.66 -11.81
#